data_AF-A0A1Q7DW51-F1
#
_entry.id   AF-A0A1Q7DW51-F1
#
_cell.length_a   1.000
_cell.length_b   1.000
_cell.length_c   1.000
_cell.angle_alpha   90.00
_cell.angle_beta   90.00
_cell.angle_gamma   90.00
#
_symmetry.space_group_name_H-M   'P 1'
#
loop_
_entity.id
_entity.type
_entity.pdbx_description
1 polymer ?
#
loop_
_entity_poly.entity_id
_entity_poly.type
_entity_poly.pdbx_seq_one_letter_code
_entity_poly.pdbx_strand_id
1 'polypeptide(L)'
;MYRTCAFCNGKLDGDGGPSGLGVGRRLAFDEWKGRLWVICPKCTRWNLAPLDERLEHVEALARAAGEGRVAAATEQVALIRWRGYDLVRVGRPPRLEFATWRYGERLKARQREQLKFVIPLTVATVGLAVAVNVAAGGSVGVFVWNMPNIARAMYTGIIGRRTVGLVEPPICERCGSLMHLRAKHMAHARIVPDGTAGLGLVLSCPDCRSEGALLVGADAQAALRQGLTYLALARRGRERAEDAARLVEGAGGPDRLIRDVARRELTLRSIAPERRLALEMAVDEQAEVEALERQWKDAEEIAEIADGLLSTTAELEEELRRLKNRKPLGDQPSS
;
A
#
# COMPACT_ATOMS: atom_id res chain seq x y z
N MET A 1 4.43 -26.84 17.02
CA MET A 1 4.39 -25.94 15.84
C MET A 1 2.94 -25.67 15.43
N TYR A 2 2.49 -24.41 15.52
CA TYR A 2 1.13 -23.99 15.13
C TYR A 2 1.06 -23.86 13.60
N ARG A 3 -0.03 -24.30 12.97
CA ARG A 3 -0.18 -24.29 11.50
C ARG A 3 -1.35 -23.42 11.01
N THR A 4 -2.16 -22.94 11.94
CA THR A 4 -3.39 -22.19 11.67
C THR A 4 -3.37 -20.86 12.42
N CYS A 5 -3.98 -19.85 11.82
CA CYS A 5 -4.18 -18.54 12.43
C CYS A 5 -5.14 -18.64 13.62
N ALA A 6 -4.75 -18.08 14.77
CA ALA A 6 -5.57 -18.08 16.00
C ALA A 6 -6.86 -17.26 15.86
N PHE A 7 -6.95 -16.37 14.87
CA PHE A 7 -8.08 -15.45 14.70
C PHE A 7 -9.13 -15.95 13.70
N CYS A 8 -8.72 -16.64 12.65
CA CYS A 8 -9.60 -17.02 11.54
C CYS A 8 -9.52 -18.51 11.15
N ASN A 9 -8.70 -19.29 11.86
CA ASN A 9 -8.39 -20.69 11.59
C ASN A 9 -7.88 -20.97 10.17
N GLY A 10 -7.48 -19.93 9.43
CA GLY A 10 -6.86 -20.07 8.10
C GLY A 10 -5.46 -20.67 8.20
N LYS A 11 -5.05 -21.42 7.17
CA LYS A 11 -3.70 -21.99 7.09
C LYS A 11 -2.65 -20.88 7.02
N LEU A 12 -1.60 -21.01 7.83
CA LEU A 12 -0.38 -20.21 7.69
C LEU A 12 0.46 -20.85 6.58
N ASP A 13 0.70 -20.12 5.50
CA ASP A 13 1.37 -20.59 4.30
C ASP A 13 2.90 -20.51 4.43
N GLY A 14 3.64 -21.21 3.57
CA GLY A 14 5.10 -21.22 3.60
C GLY A 14 5.70 -22.22 4.59
N ASP A 15 7.03 -22.26 4.58
CA ASP A 15 7.90 -23.13 5.37
C ASP A 15 8.64 -22.36 6.49
N GLY A 16 8.31 -21.08 6.71
CA GLY A 16 8.97 -20.23 7.71
C GLY A 16 10.34 -19.71 7.29
N GLY A 17 10.90 -20.19 6.18
CA GLY A 17 12.17 -19.75 5.63
C GLY A 17 13.28 -19.56 6.68
N PRO A 18 13.83 -18.34 6.84
CA PRO A 18 14.95 -18.09 7.74
C PRO A 18 14.56 -18.13 9.23
N SER A 19 13.26 -18.13 9.56
CA SER A 19 12.80 -18.19 10.96
C SER A 19 12.79 -19.60 11.55
N GLY A 20 13.01 -20.65 10.76
CA GLY A 20 12.96 -22.04 11.26
C GLY A 20 11.57 -22.52 11.72
N LEU A 21 10.54 -21.65 11.75
CA LEU A 21 9.21 -21.94 12.29
C LEU A 21 8.40 -22.96 11.47
N GLY A 22 8.84 -23.36 10.28
CA GLY A 22 8.13 -24.32 9.44
C GLY A 22 6.81 -23.78 8.83
N VAL A 23 6.44 -22.54 9.14
CA VAL A 23 5.24 -21.84 8.69
C VAL A 23 5.51 -20.35 8.53
N GLY A 24 4.78 -19.72 7.62
CA GLY A 24 4.84 -18.29 7.35
C GLY A 24 5.69 -17.96 6.12
N ARG A 25 5.13 -17.15 5.22
CA ARG A 25 5.90 -16.39 4.21
C ARG A 25 6.07 -14.92 4.58
N ARG A 26 5.18 -14.42 5.44
CA ARG A 26 5.20 -13.06 5.95
C ARG A 26 5.41 -13.09 7.46
N LEU A 27 6.53 -12.57 7.91
CA LEU A 27 7.02 -12.70 9.28
C LEU A 27 7.29 -11.31 9.83
N ALA A 28 6.98 -11.07 11.10
CA ALA A 28 7.35 -9.85 11.81
C ALA A 28 8.22 -10.19 13.00
N PHE A 29 9.18 -9.34 13.34
CA PHE A 29 10.06 -9.58 14.49
C PHE A 29 10.49 -8.28 15.15
N ASP A 30 10.68 -8.34 16.47
CA ASP A 30 11.23 -7.29 17.30
C ASP A 30 12.49 -7.85 17.98
N GLU A 31 13.66 -7.32 17.61
CA GLU A 31 14.96 -7.73 18.15
C GLU A 31 15.11 -7.38 19.64
N TRP A 32 14.52 -6.26 20.07
CA TRP A 32 14.66 -5.77 21.43
C TRP A 32 13.75 -6.51 22.40
N LYS A 33 12.52 -6.80 21.96
CA LYS A 33 11.54 -7.55 22.76
C LYS A 33 11.64 -9.07 22.56
N GLY A 34 12.49 -9.53 21.64
CA GLY A 34 12.63 -10.95 21.31
C GLY A 34 11.32 -11.57 20.81
N ARG A 35 10.50 -10.79 20.10
CA ARG A 35 9.18 -11.21 19.62
C ARG A 35 9.23 -11.58 18.15
N LEU A 36 8.47 -12.60 17.80
CA LEU A 36 8.33 -13.10 16.43
C LEU A 36 6.85 -13.40 16.18
N TRP A 37 6.35 -12.92 15.06
CA TRP A 37 4.99 -13.16 14.60
C TRP A 37 4.98 -13.73 13.18
N VAL A 38 3.99 -14.57 12.90
CA VAL A 38 3.60 -14.95 11.54
C VAL A 38 2.34 -14.17 11.16
N ILE A 39 2.42 -13.42 10.06
CA ILE A 39 1.30 -12.62 9.56
C ILE A 39 0.41 -13.51 8.67
N CYS A 40 -0.86 -13.65 9.04
CA CYS A 40 -1.78 -14.50 8.29
C CYS A 40 -2.08 -13.92 6.90
N PRO A 41 -1.94 -14.68 5.80
CA PRO A 41 -2.24 -14.18 4.45
C PRO A 41 -3.74 -13.92 4.21
N LYS A 42 -4.63 -14.55 5.00
CA LYS A 42 -6.09 -14.44 4.85
C LYS A 42 -6.70 -13.24 5.57
N CYS A 43 -6.34 -13.05 6.84
CA CYS A 43 -6.93 -12.00 7.69
C CYS A 43 -5.93 -10.91 8.11
N THR A 44 -4.66 -11.03 7.72
CA THR A 44 -3.58 -10.08 8.02
C THR A 44 -3.27 -9.85 9.50
N ARG A 45 -3.92 -10.59 10.42
CA ARG A 45 -3.59 -10.57 11.85
C ARG A 45 -2.24 -11.24 12.12
N TRP A 46 -1.53 -10.72 13.10
CA TRP A 46 -0.20 -11.15 13.52
C TRP A 46 -0.34 -12.23 14.58
N ASN A 47 0.20 -13.42 14.31
CA ASN A 47 0.11 -14.56 15.21
C ASN A 47 1.45 -14.71 15.93
N LEU A 48 1.46 -14.47 17.23
CA LEU A 48 2.66 -14.57 18.06
C LEU A 48 3.20 -16.00 18.07
N ALA A 49 4.48 -16.17 17.75
CA ALA A 49 5.16 -17.46 17.80
C ALA A 49 5.37 -17.90 19.27
N PRO A 50 5.28 -19.20 19.61
CA PRO A 50 5.54 -19.71 20.96
C PRO A 50 6.92 -19.32 21.53
N LEU A 51 7.04 -19.24 22.86
CA LEU A 51 8.19 -18.69 23.61
C LEU A 51 9.49 -19.49 23.48
N ASP A 52 9.40 -20.81 23.37
CA ASP A 52 10.53 -21.73 23.66
C ASP A 52 11.70 -21.68 22.66
N GLU A 53 11.56 -20.98 21.52
CA GLU A 53 12.57 -20.96 20.44
C GLU A 53 12.88 -19.54 19.87
N ARG A 54 12.43 -18.45 20.51
CA ARG A 54 12.36 -17.13 19.84
C ARG A 54 13.70 -16.47 19.50
N LEU A 55 14.73 -16.57 20.34
CA LEU A 55 15.96 -15.77 20.19
C LEU A 55 16.79 -16.16 18.96
N GLU A 56 17.07 -17.45 18.78
CA GLU A 56 17.84 -17.95 17.62
C GLU A 56 17.14 -17.65 16.29
N HIS A 57 15.80 -17.75 16.29
CA HIS A 57 14.96 -17.47 15.12
C HIS A 57 14.88 -15.98 14.79
N VAL A 58 14.85 -15.11 15.81
CA VAL A 58 14.87 -13.64 15.63
C VAL A 58 16.22 -13.17 15.07
N GLU A 59 17.35 -13.72 15.53
CA GLU A 59 18.68 -13.37 14.98
C GLU A 59 18.84 -13.83 13.52
N ALA A 60 18.31 -15.00 13.17
CA ALA A 60 18.30 -15.47 11.78
C ALA A 60 17.46 -14.54 10.88
N LEU A 61 16.31 -14.06 11.38
CA LEU A 61 15.49 -13.08 10.70
C LEU A 61 16.17 -11.71 10.60
N ALA A 62 16.87 -11.26 11.63
CA ALA A 62 17.62 -10.00 11.61
C ALA A 62 18.75 -10.01 10.58
N ARG A 63 19.49 -11.13 10.48
CA ARG A 63 20.50 -11.34 9.42
C ARG A 63 19.88 -11.33 8.03
N ALA A 64 18.81 -12.10 7.82
CA ALA A 64 18.09 -12.13 6.56
C ALA A 64 17.53 -10.74 6.18
N ALA A 65 17.05 -9.99 7.17
CA ALA A 65 16.58 -8.63 6.98
C ALA A 65 17.71 -7.66 6.60
N GLY A 66 18.92 -7.85 7.15
CA GLY A 66 20.11 -7.05 6.79
C GLY A 66 20.57 -7.26 5.34
N GLU A 67 20.38 -8.46 4.79
CA GLU A 67 20.61 -8.76 3.36
C GLU A 67 19.40 -8.41 2.47
N GLY A 68 18.25 -8.17 3.10
CA GLY A 68 16.99 -7.89 2.43
C GLY A 68 16.93 -6.46 1.90
N ARG A 69 16.02 -6.23 0.95
CA ARG A 69 15.77 -4.88 0.43
C ARG A 69 14.61 -4.26 1.20
N VAL A 70 14.83 -3.08 1.78
CA VAL A 70 13.78 -2.30 2.45
C VAL A 70 12.76 -1.89 1.40
N ALA A 71 11.54 -2.40 1.55
CA ALA A 71 10.44 -2.06 0.68
C ALA A 71 9.69 -0.84 1.17
N ALA A 72 9.65 -0.57 2.48
CA ALA A 72 8.97 0.58 3.08
C ALA A 72 9.30 0.70 4.57
N ALA A 73 9.28 1.90 5.16
CA ALA A 73 9.56 2.08 6.59
C ALA A 73 8.83 3.30 7.19
N THR A 74 8.45 3.20 8.47
CA THR A 74 8.06 4.31 9.36
C THR A 74 9.12 4.47 10.46
N GLU A 75 8.85 5.28 11.47
CA GLU A 75 9.74 5.44 12.62
C GLU A 75 9.85 4.14 13.47
N GLN A 76 8.85 3.25 13.40
CA GLN A 76 8.73 2.07 14.28
C GLN A 76 8.69 0.73 13.54
N VAL A 77 8.46 0.72 12.22
CA VAL A 77 8.32 -0.52 11.44
C VAL A 77 8.98 -0.40 10.08
N ALA A 78 9.71 -1.42 9.65
CA ALA A 78 10.20 -1.57 8.28
C ALA A 78 9.71 -2.86 7.64
N LEU A 79 9.11 -2.76 6.45
CA LEU A 79 8.87 -3.88 5.56
C LEU A 79 10.12 -4.13 4.71
N ILE A 80 10.66 -5.32 4.82
CA ILE A 80 11.89 -5.78 4.18
C ILE A 80 11.55 -7.03 3.38
N ARG A 81 12.14 -7.19 2.20
CA ARG A 81 11.91 -8.38 1.40
C ARG A 81 13.19 -9.14 1.10
N TRP A 82 13.16 -10.44 1.35
CA TRP A 82 14.31 -11.34 1.25
C TRP A 82 13.88 -12.68 0.67
N ARG A 83 14.49 -13.11 -0.46
CA ARG A 83 14.29 -14.42 -1.12
C ARG A 83 12.83 -14.92 -1.21
N GLY A 84 11.87 -14.03 -1.45
CA GLY A 84 10.45 -14.36 -1.58
C GLY A 84 9.64 -14.32 -0.28
N TYR A 85 10.27 -13.93 0.82
CA TYR A 85 9.64 -13.66 2.12
C TYR A 85 9.47 -12.15 2.32
N ASP A 86 8.39 -11.79 3.00
CA ASP A 86 8.11 -10.44 3.47
C ASP A 86 8.40 -10.40 4.98
N LEU A 87 9.49 -9.73 5.36
CA LEU A 87 9.94 -9.57 6.75
C LEU A 87 9.54 -8.19 7.25
N VAL A 88 8.96 -8.11 8.44
CA VAL A 88 8.54 -6.86 9.07
C VAL A 88 9.39 -6.67 10.33
N ARG A 89 10.38 -5.79 10.24
CA ARG A 89 11.25 -5.45 11.37
C ARG A 89 10.58 -4.36 12.20
N VAL A 90 10.36 -4.63 13.48
CA VAL A 90 9.80 -3.72 14.47
C VAL A 90 10.94 -3.08 15.28
N GLY A 91 10.81 -1.79 15.60
CA GLY A 91 11.84 -0.96 16.24
C GLY A 91 12.28 0.20 15.35
N ARG A 92 13.36 0.92 15.69
CA ARG A 92 13.94 2.00 14.84
C ARG A 92 14.76 1.38 13.69
N PRO A 93 14.24 1.24 12.46
CA PRO A 93 14.94 0.55 11.39
C PRO A 93 15.97 1.50 10.75
N PRO A 94 17.12 1.00 10.25
CA PRO A 94 18.00 1.81 9.43
C PRO A 94 17.26 2.26 8.17
N ARG A 95 17.31 3.56 7.86
CA ARG A 95 16.67 4.13 6.67
C ARG A 95 17.50 3.82 5.40
N LEU A 96 16.81 3.80 4.25
CA LEU A 96 17.32 3.78 2.85
C LEU A 96 17.82 2.39 2.37
N GLU A 97 17.65 1.92 1.11
CA GLU A 97 17.16 2.46 -0.18
C GLU A 97 16.20 1.44 -0.85
N PHE A 98 15.29 1.93 -1.71
CA PHE A 98 14.15 1.18 -2.26
C PHE A 98 14.49 0.33 -3.48
N ALA A 99 13.67 -0.68 -3.81
CA ALA A 99 13.86 -1.45 -5.04
C ALA A 99 12.56 -1.93 -5.75
N THR A 100 12.30 -1.36 -6.92
CA THR A 100 11.72 -1.83 -8.21
C THR A 100 10.76 -3.03 -8.37
N TRP A 101 10.92 -4.14 -7.65
CA TRP A 101 10.34 -5.42 -8.10
C TRP A 101 8.87 -5.68 -7.70
N ARG A 102 8.27 -4.84 -6.85
CA ARG A 102 6.91 -4.99 -6.30
C ARG A 102 5.80 -4.72 -7.32
N TYR A 103 6.06 -3.91 -8.32
CA TYR A 103 5.01 -3.33 -9.18
C TYR A 103 4.78 -4.11 -10.47
N GLY A 104 5.74 -4.97 -10.87
CA GLY A 104 5.65 -5.80 -12.07
C GLY A 104 4.43 -6.73 -12.05
N GLU A 105 4.18 -7.43 -10.94
CA GLU A 105 3.07 -8.40 -10.84
C GLU A 105 1.70 -7.74 -10.59
N ARG A 106 1.64 -6.62 -9.87
CA ARG A 106 0.39 -5.89 -9.63
C ARG A 106 -0.13 -5.19 -10.88
N LEU A 107 0.76 -4.56 -11.65
CA LEU A 107 0.39 -3.93 -12.92
C LEU A 107 -0.08 -4.97 -13.94
N LYS A 108 0.56 -6.14 -14.00
CA LYS A 108 0.09 -7.29 -14.81
C LYS A 108 -1.30 -7.77 -14.38
N ALA A 109 -1.56 -7.90 -13.08
CA ALA A 109 -2.87 -8.32 -12.57
C ALA A 109 -3.98 -7.31 -12.94
N ARG A 110 -3.72 -5.99 -12.79
CA ARG A 110 -4.65 -4.93 -13.20
C ARG A 110 -4.89 -4.93 -14.72
N GLN A 111 -3.84 -5.15 -15.51
CA GLN A 111 -3.96 -5.28 -16.97
C GLN A 111 -4.82 -6.49 -17.36
N ARG A 112 -4.70 -7.61 -16.63
CA ARG A 112 -5.52 -8.82 -16.84
C ARG A 112 -6.98 -8.60 -16.46
N GLU A 113 -7.26 -7.91 -15.35
CA GLU A 113 -8.63 -7.51 -14.96
C GLU A 113 -9.25 -6.50 -15.94
N GLN A 114 -8.50 -5.53 -16.44
CA GLN A 114 -8.96 -4.63 -17.51
C GLN A 114 -9.30 -5.41 -18.79
N LEU A 115 -8.44 -6.37 -19.19
CA LEU A 115 -8.67 -7.22 -20.35
C LEU A 115 -9.97 -8.03 -20.21
N LYS A 116 -10.34 -8.49 -19.01
CA LYS A 116 -11.60 -9.23 -18.78
C LYS A 116 -12.86 -8.42 -19.09
N PHE A 117 -12.82 -7.08 -18.99
CA PHE A 117 -13.94 -6.22 -19.39
C PHE A 117 -13.84 -5.78 -20.86
N VAL A 118 -12.63 -5.52 -21.35
CA VAL A 118 -12.40 -5.05 -22.73
C VAL A 118 -12.65 -6.16 -23.75
N ILE A 119 -12.19 -7.40 -23.48
CA ILE A 119 -12.31 -8.57 -24.38
C ILE A 119 -13.78 -8.94 -24.70
N PRO A 120 -14.68 -9.16 -23.72
CA PRO A 120 -16.07 -9.50 -24.03
C PRO A 120 -16.83 -8.34 -24.66
N LEU A 121 -16.51 -7.08 -24.33
CA LEU A 121 -17.13 -5.91 -24.95
C LEU A 121 -16.72 -5.78 -26.44
N THR A 122 -15.46 -6.09 -26.79
CA THR A 122 -15.04 -6.19 -28.21
C THR A 122 -15.75 -7.32 -28.95
N VAL A 123 -15.97 -8.48 -28.33
CA VAL A 123 -16.63 -9.63 -28.95
C VAL A 123 -18.13 -9.38 -29.16
N ALA A 124 -18.83 -8.77 -28.20
CA ALA A 124 -20.27 -8.48 -28.30
C ALA A 124 -20.61 -7.48 -29.43
N THR A 125 -19.71 -6.54 -29.73
CA THR A 125 -19.91 -5.55 -30.80
C THR A 125 -19.46 -6.01 -32.18
N VAL A 126 -18.61 -7.04 -32.31
CA VAL A 126 -18.36 -7.68 -33.61
C VAL A 126 -19.66 -8.29 -34.14
N GLY A 127 -20.50 -8.86 -33.26
CA GLY A 127 -21.85 -9.31 -33.61
C GLY A 127 -22.79 -8.18 -34.09
N LEU A 128 -22.67 -6.98 -33.50
CA LEU A 128 -23.49 -5.81 -33.90
C LEU A 128 -22.98 -5.15 -35.20
N ALA A 129 -21.67 -5.19 -35.45
CA ALA A 129 -21.06 -4.62 -36.66
C ALA A 129 -21.37 -5.42 -37.94
N VAL A 130 -21.70 -6.72 -37.81
CA VAL A 130 -22.25 -7.53 -38.91
C VAL A 130 -23.70 -7.11 -39.23
N ALA A 131 -24.50 -6.72 -38.24
CA ALA A 131 -25.90 -6.36 -38.43
C ALA A 131 -26.12 -4.94 -39.02
N VAL A 132 -25.20 -3.98 -38.78
CA VAL A 132 -25.36 -2.58 -39.22
C VAL A 132 -24.74 -2.29 -40.61
N ASN A 133 -23.93 -3.21 -41.17
CA ASN A 133 -23.14 -2.94 -42.38
C ASN A 133 -23.75 -3.34 -43.73
N VAL A 134 -25.06 -3.57 -43.81
CA VAL A 134 -25.72 -3.69 -45.13
C VAL A 134 -26.13 -2.31 -45.69
N ALA A 135 -26.17 -1.24 -44.87
CA ALA A 135 -26.81 0.01 -45.29
C ALA A 135 -25.89 1.21 -45.60
N ALA A 136 -24.64 1.28 -45.10
CA ALA A 136 -23.91 2.56 -45.05
C ALA A 136 -22.51 2.61 -45.71
N GLY A 137 -22.06 1.55 -46.41
CA GLY A 137 -20.83 1.61 -47.23
C GLY A 137 -19.55 2.02 -46.49
N GLY A 138 -19.51 1.92 -45.15
CA GLY A 138 -18.35 2.26 -44.33
C GLY A 138 -17.46 1.05 -44.10
N SER A 139 -16.16 1.17 -44.42
CA SER A 139 -15.20 0.07 -44.26
C SER A 139 -15.19 -0.50 -42.84
N VAL A 140 -15.60 -1.77 -42.69
CA VAL A 140 -15.57 -2.57 -41.44
C VAL A 140 -14.23 -2.44 -40.71
N GLY A 141 -13.13 -2.29 -41.45
CA GLY A 141 -11.77 -2.14 -40.92
C GLY A 141 -11.58 -0.92 -40.00
N VAL A 142 -12.20 0.23 -40.28
CA VAL A 142 -12.04 1.44 -39.46
C VAL A 142 -12.75 1.32 -38.11
N PHE A 143 -13.91 0.65 -38.08
CA PHE A 143 -14.64 0.37 -36.85
C PHE A 143 -13.88 -0.65 -36.00
N VAL A 144 -13.48 -1.79 -36.57
CA VAL A 144 -12.73 -2.85 -35.86
C VAL A 144 -11.39 -2.34 -35.32
N TRP A 145 -10.67 -1.51 -36.08
CA TRP A 145 -9.41 -0.91 -35.63
C TRP A 145 -9.57 0.08 -34.47
N ASN A 146 -10.70 0.79 -34.38
CA ASN A 146 -10.98 1.73 -33.29
C ASN A 146 -11.67 1.10 -32.07
N MET A 147 -12.20 -0.13 -32.18
CA MET A 147 -12.93 -0.80 -31.10
C MET A 147 -12.20 -0.87 -29.75
N PRO A 148 -10.89 -1.20 -29.68
CA PRO A 148 -10.16 -1.18 -28.41
C PRO A 148 -10.15 0.20 -27.74
N ASN A 149 -10.11 1.27 -28.55
CA ASN A 149 -10.15 2.65 -28.05
C ASN A 149 -11.53 3.01 -27.51
N ILE A 150 -12.60 2.56 -28.17
CA ILE A 150 -13.99 2.80 -27.76
C ILE A 150 -14.30 2.05 -26.46
N ALA A 151 -13.97 0.75 -26.40
CA ALA A 151 -14.16 -0.06 -25.20
C ALA A 151 -13.42 0.51 -24.00
N ARG A 152 -12.17 0.97 -24.21
CA ARG A 152 -11.40 1.66 -23.19
C ARG A 152 -12.05 2.97 -22.75
N ALA A 153 -12.47 3.82 -23.70
CA ALA A 153 -13.13 5.08 -23.41
C ALA A 153 -14.38 4.86 -22.54
N MET A 154 -15.20 3.86 -22.88
CA MET A 154 -16.37 3.47 -22.11
C MET A 154 -16.00 3.02 -20.69
N TYR A 155 -15.02 2.12 -20.54
CA TYR A 155 -14.54 1.64 -19.24
C TYR A 155 -13.97 2.77 -18.37
N THR A 156 -13.17 3.66 -18.94
CA THR A 156 -12.66 4.85 -18.23
C THR A 156 -13.77 5.83 -17.87
N GLY A 157 -14.83 5.93 -18.69
CA GLY A 157 -16.02 6.71 -18.36
C GLY A 157 -16.78 6.15 -17.16
N ILE A 158 -16.94 4.82 -17.09
CA ILE A 158 -17.55 4.13 -15.95
C ILE A 158 -16.74 4.38 -14.67
N ILE A 159 -15.42 4.17 -14.70
CA ILE A 159 -14.57 4.38 -13.52
C ILE A 159 -14.51 5.85 -13.14
N GLY A 160 -14.45 6.76 -14.12
CA GLY A 160 -14.45 8.20 -13.88
C GLY A 160 -15.71 8.72 -13.17
N ARG A 161 -16.81 7.96 -13.21
CA ARG A 161 -18.05 8.28 -12.51
C ARG A 161 -18.11 7.75 -11.07
N ARG A 162 -17.20 6.86 -10.67
CA ARG A 162 -17.15 6.33 -9.29
C ARG A 162 -16.90 7.47 -8.31
N THR A 163 -17.66 7.47 -7.22
CA THR A 163 -17.50 8.41 -6.12
C THR A 163 -16.18 8.16 -5.40
N VAL A 164 -15.54 9.23 -4.96
CA VAL A 164 -14.36 9.12 -4.10
C VAL A 164 -14.85 8.77 -2.70
N GLY A 165 -14.34 7.68 -2.13
CA GLY A 165 -14.69 7.25 -0.79
C GLY A 165 -14.00 8.12 0.26
N LEU A 166 -14.63 9.23 0.64
CA LEU A 166 -14.27 10.05 1.80
C LEU A 166 -15.26 9.75 2.93
N VAL A 167 -14.80 9.83 4.18
CA VAL A 167 -15.67 9.64 5.35
C VAL A 167 -16.78 10.69 5.35
N GLU A 168 -16.39 11.95 5.14
CA GLU A 168 -17.31 13.06 4.96
C GLU A 168 -16.94 13.85 3.70
N PRO A 169 -17.92 14.15 2.82
CA PRO A 169 -17.68 14.97 1.64
C PRO A 169 -17.39 16.42 2.07
N PRO A 170 -16.29 17.04 1.59
CA PRO A 170 -15.95 18.39 1.99
C PRO A 170 -16.93 19.41 1.42
N ILE A 171 -17.08 20.55 2.09
CA ILE A 171 -17.88 21.68 1.61
C ILE A 171 -16.93 22.65 0.89
N CYS A 172 -17.35 23.17 -0.27
CA CYS A 172 -16.58 24.14 -1.01
C CYS A 172 -16.54 25.49 -0.27
N GLU A 173 -15.35 25.96 0.10
CA GLU A 173 -15.14 27.24 0.79
C GLU A 173 -15.60 28.46 -0.04
N ARG A 174 -15.67 28.34 -1.37
CA ARG A 174 -16.03 29.45 -2.25
C ARG A 174 -17.52 29.57 -2.54
N CYS A 175 -18.22 28.46 -2.75
CA CYS A 175 -19.64 28.46 -3.12
C CYS A 175 -20.56 27.75 -2.13
N GLY A 176 -20.02 27.18 -1.05
CA GLY A 176 -20.77 26.49 -0.01
C GLY A 176 -21.39 25.15 -0.46
N SER A 177 -21.09 24.65 -1.66
CA SER A 177 -21.67 23.40 -2.14
C SER A 177 -20.97 22.19 -1.54
N LEU A 178 -21.73 21.14 -1.25
CA LEU A 178 -21.20 19.88 -0.77
C LEU A 178 -20.53 19.13 -1.94
N MET A 179 -19.22 18.92 -1.84
CA MET A 179 -18.39 18.45 -2.94
C MET A 179 -18.49 16.93 -3.11
N HIS A 180 -19.45 16.48 -3.92
CA HIS A 180 -19.50 15.09 -4.36
C HIS A 180 -18.41 14.78 -5.39
N LEU A 181 -17.26 14.36 -4.89
CA LEU A 181 -16.10 14.06 -5.71
C LEU A 181 -16.26 12.72 -6.42
N ARG A 182 -15.88 12.71 -7.70
CA ARG A 182 -15.76 11.52 -8.54
C ARG A 182 -14.32 11.35 -8.96
N ALA A 183 -13.92 10.13 -9.31
CA ALA A 183 -12.56 9.83 -9.72
C ALA A 183 -12.04 10.77 -10.84
N LYS A 184 -12.91 11.17 -11.79
CA LYS A 184 -12.54 12.14 -12.84
C LYS A 184 -12.22 13.54 -12.32
N HIS A 185 -12.82 13.98 -11.22
CA HIS A 185 -12.56 15.30 -10.63
C HIS A 185 -11.15 15.38 -10.05
N MET A 186 -10.58 14.24 -9.63
CA MET A 186 -9.20 14.17 -9.12
C MET A 186 -8.15 14.56 -10.16
N ALA A 187 -8.47 14.51 -11.45
CA ALA A 187 -7.58 14.98 -12.50
C ALA A 187 -7.17 16.46 -12.32
N HIS A 188 -8.01 17.26 -11.67
CA HIS A 188 -7.79 18.68 -11.39
C HIS A 188 -7.30 18.95 -9.96
N ALA A 189 -7.26 17.93 -9.11
CA ALA A 189 -6.70 18.06 -7.77
C ALA A 189 -5.18 18.33 -7.85
N ARG A 190 -4.67 19.05 -6.86
CA ARG A 190 -3.28 19.51 -6.79
C ARG A 190 -2.67 19.05 -5.48
N ILE A 191 -1.47 18.48 -5.56
CA ILE A 191 -0.75 18.04 -4.37
C ILE A 191 0.02 19.23 -3.84
N VAL A 192 -0.10 19.49 -2.55
CA VAL A 192 0.59 20.58 -1.84
C VAL A 192 1.34 20.01 -0.65
N PRO A 193 2.44 20.65 -0.21
CA PRO A 193 3.12 20.25 1.01
C PRO A 193 2.22 20.53 2.22
N ASP A 194 2.17 19.61 3.18
CA ASP A 194 1.53 19.83 4.47
C ASP A 194 2.53 19.58 5.60
N GLY A 195 2.57 20.48 6.58
CA GLY A 195 3.55 20.43 7.68
C GLY A 195 3.27 19.35 8.72
N THR A 196 2.03 18.90 8.83
CA THR A 196 1.58 17.94 9.87
C THR A 196 1.45 16.51 9.33
N ALA A 197 0.91 16.37 8.12
CA ALA A 197 0.59 15.10 7.47
C ALA A 197 1.55 14.76 6.31
N GLY A 198 2.54 15.62 6.02
CA GLY A 198 3.53 15.44 4.96
C GLY A 198 3.01 15.74 3.55
N LEU A 199 1.72 15.56 3.29
CA LEU A 199 1.06 15.93 2.03
C LEU A 199 -0.38 16.45 2.27
N GLY A 200 -0.77 17.43 1.46
CA GLY A 200 -2.13 17.92 1.34
C GLY A 200 -2.64 17.79 -0.10
N LEU A 201 -3.95 17.73 -0.27
CA LEU A 201 -4.60 17.65 -1.57
C LEU A 201 -5.63 18.77 -1.71
N VAL A 202 -5.31 19.77 -2.53
CA VAL A 202 -6.25 20.83 -2.88
C VAL A 202 -7.19 20.32 -3.96
N LEU A 203 -8.48 20.44 -3.70
CA LEU A 203 -9.56 19.93 -4.54
C LEU A 203 -10.21 21.07 -5.32
N SER A 204 -10.45 20.85 -6.61
CA SER A 204 -11.33 21.73 -7.39
C SER A 204 -12.79 21.34 -7.19
N CYS A 205 -13.63 22.34 -6.88
CA CYS A 205 -15.06 22.18 -6.76
C CYS A 205 -15.68 21.76 -8.11
N PRO A 206 -16.48 20.68 -8.16
CA PRO A 206 -17.15 20.24 -9.38
C PRO A 206 -18.14 21.27 -9.95
N ASP A 207 -18.74 22.09 -9.07
CA ASP A 207 -19.82 23.02 -9.44
C ASP A 207 -19.26 24.35 -9.94
N CYS A 208 -18.42 25.02 -9.14
CA CYS A 208 -17.88 26.35 -9.47
C CYS A 208 -16.47 26.31 -10.08
N ARG A 209 -15.84 25.14 -10.18
CA ARG A 209 -14.49 24.91 -10.75
C ARG A 209 -13.33 25.63 -10.08
N SER A 210 -13.57 26.31 -8.97
CA SER A 210 -12.52 26.93 -8.15
C SER A 210 -11.89 25.92 -7.19
N GLU A 211 -10.72 26.25 -6.65
CA GLU A 211 -10.19 25.54 -5.48
C GLU A 211 -11.18 25.69 -4.33
N GLY A 212 -11.63 24.57 -3.78
CA GLY A 212 -12.80 24.52 -2.91
C GLY A 212 -12.55 23.88 -1.56
N ALA A 213 -11.57 22.99 -1.42
CA ALA A 213 -11.25 22.35 -0.16
C ALA A 213 -9.81 21.83 -0.16
N LEU A 214 -9.20 21.77 1.03
CA LEU A 214 -7.94 21.10 1.28
C LEU A 214 -8.19 19.84 2.09
N LEU A 215 -7.79 18.68 1.56
CA LEU A 215 -7.71 17.45 2.35
C LEU A 215 -6.29 17.29 2.90
N VAL A 216 -6.19 16.74 4.11
CA VAL A 216 -4.91 16.37 4.74
C VAL A 216 -4.99 14.94 5.29
N GLY A 217 -3.83 14.35 5.61
CA GLY A 217 -3.77 13.05 6.27
C GLY A 217 -4.39 11.91 5.46
N ALA A 218 -5.13 11.05 6.16
CA ALA A 218 -5.70 9.81 5.59
C ALA A 218 -6.69 10.08 4.45
N ASP A 219 -7.49 11.14 4.54
CA ASP A 219 -8.45 11.50 3.48
C ASP A 219 -7.74 11.97 2.21
N ALA A 220 -6.67 12.76 2.35
CA ALA A 220 -5.84 13.18 1.23
C ALA A 220 -5.20 11.98 0.53
N GLN A 221 -4.61 11.05 1.31
CA GLN A 221 -4.00 9.83 0.79
C GLN A 221 -5.05 8.95 0.08
N ALA A 222 -6.20 8.71 0.70
CA ALA A 222 -7.26 7.89 0.14
C ALA A 222 -7.80 8.46 -1.18
N ALA A 223 -8.08 9.77 -1.22
CA ALA A 223 -8.51 10.46 -2.43
C ALA A 223 -7.44 10.42 -3.53
N LEU A 224 -6.18 10.64 -3.17
CA LEU A 224 -5.04 10.62 -4.08
C LEU A 224 -4.87 9.23 -4.73
N ARG A 225 -4.93 8.14 -3.96
CA ARG A 225 -4.83 6.76 -4.47
C ARG A 225 -5.93 6.45 -5.48
N GLN A 226 -7.17 6.83 -5.18
CA GLN A 226 -8.31 6.63 -6.07
C GLN A 226 -8.17 7.48 -7.36
N GLY A 227 -7.70 8.72 -7.24
CA GLY A 227 -7.43 9.61 -8.37
C GLY A 227 -6.33 9.12 -9.30
N LEU A 228 -5.20 8.68 -8.73
CA LEU A 228 -4.05 8.14 -9.48
C LEU A 228 -4.43 6.85 -10.21
N THR A 229 -5.18 5.96 -9.55
CA THR A 229 -5.71 4.74 -10.18
C THR A 229 -6.55 5.08 -11.43
N TYR A 230 -7.45 6.06 -11.34
CA TYR A 230 -8.24 6.53 -12.49
C TYR A 230 -7.38 7.13 -13.61
N LEU A 231 -6.38 7.93 -13.26
CA LEU A 231 -5.49 8.55 -14.24
C LEU A 231 -4.60 7.54 -14.95
N ALA A 232 -4.18 6.48 -14.26
CA ALA A 232 -3.47 5.34 -14.84
C ALA A 232 -4.35 4.58 -15.85
N LEU A 233 -5.64 4.41 -15.54
CA LEU A 233 -6.62 3.75 -16.43
C LEU A 233 -6.89 4.54 -17.72
N ALA A 234 -6.97 5.87 -17.62
CA ALA A 234 -7.31 6.78 -18.71
C ALA A 234 -6.23 6.86 -19.82
N ARG A 235 -5.05 6.25 -19.66
CA ARG A 235 -3.84 6.53 -20.45
C ARG A 235 -3.41 5.42 -21.41
N ARG A 236 -2.94 5.78 -22.61
CA ARG A 236 -2.64 4.84 -23.72
C ARG A 236 -1.34 4.02 -23.65
N GLY A 237 -0.48 4.20 -22.64
CA GLY A 237 0.86 3.57 -22.59
C GLY A 237 0.96 2.33 -21.70
N ARG A 238 1.98 1.50 -21.97
CA ARG A 238 2.53 0.52 -21.01
C ARG A 238 3.69 1.20 -20.30
N GLU A 239 3.43 1.88 -19.20
CA GLU A 239 4.53 2.28 -18.32
C GLU A 239 5.08 1.04 -17.63
N ARG A 240 6.40 0.89 -17.67
CA ARG A 240 7.05 -0.19 -16.95
C ARG A 240 7.10 0.21 -15.48
N ALA A 241 6.59 -0.68 -14.64
CA ALA A 241 6.79 -0.65 -13.19
C ALA A 241 8.24 -0.33 -12.82
N GLU A 242 9.17 -0.85 -13.61
CA GLU A 242 10.60 -0.66 -13.42
C GLU A 242 11.06 0.78 -13.60
N ASP A 243 10.50 1.51 -14.57
CA ASP A 243 10.86 2.91 -14.83
C ASP A 243 10.34 3.81 -13.71
N ALA A 244 9.10 3.60 -13.29
CA ALA A 244 8.50 4.32 -12.17
C ALA A 244 9.24 4.06 -10.86
N ALA A 245 9.68 2.83 -10.61
CA ALA A 245 10.47 2.54 -9.42
C ALA A 245 11.82 3.23 -9.41
N ARG A 246 12.53 3.25 -10.54
CA ARG A 246 13.79 3.99 -10.67
C ARG A 246 13.61 5.49 -10.37
N LEU A 247 12.43 6.06 -10.66
CA LEU A 247 12.11 7.43 -10.28
C LEU A 247 11.91 7.61 -8.76
N VAL A 248 11.27 6.65 -8.08
CA VAL A 248 11.15 6.65 -6.61
C VAL A 248 12.53 6.55 -5.96
N GLU A 249 13.36 5.63 -6.46
CA GLU A 249 14.74 5.41 -5.99
C GLU A 249 15.62 6.63 -6.23
N GLY A 250 15.62 7.18 -7.45
CA GLY A 250 16.40 8.36 -7.80
C GLY A 250 15.98 9.62 -7.02
N ALA A 251 14.75 9.68 -6.51
CA ALA A 251 14.32 10.74 -5.59
C ALA A 251 14.81 10.53 -4.15
N GLY A 252 15.37 9.36 -3.81
CA GLY A 252 15.76 8.96 -2.46
C GLY A 252 14.60 8.44 -1.61
N GLY A 253 13.59 7.85 -2.25
CA GLY A 253 12.48 7.14 -1.61
C GLY A 253 11.10 7.80 -1.74
N PRO A 254 10.01 7.10 -1.33
CA PRO A 254 8.62 7.55 -1.40
C PRO A 254 8.40 8.93 -0.79
N ASP A 255 8.86 9.16 0.44
CA ASP A 255 8.64 10.42 1.15
C ASP A 255 9.31 11.61 0.46
N ARG A 256 10.48 11.38 -0.14
CA ARG A 256 11.20 12.43 -0.88
C ARG A 256 10.54 12.69 -2.22
N LEU A 257 10.09 11.65 -2.92
CA LEU A 257 9.33 11.80 -4.16
C LEU A 257 8.01 12.54 -3.93
N ILE A 258 7.23 12.15 -2.91
CA ILE A 258 5.97 12.81 -2.55
C ILE A 258 6.22 14.28 -2.25
N ARG A 259 7.26 14.60 -1.46
CA ARG A 259 7.65 15.99 -1.18
C ARG A 259 8.12 16.76 -2.42
N ASP A 260 8.91 16.18 -3.31
CA ASP A 260 9.32 16.82 -4.59
C ASP A 260 8.09 17.13 -5.45
N VAL A 261 7.15 16.20 -5.57
CA VAL A 261 5.93 16.41 -6.35
C VAL A 261 5.04 17.47 -5.71
N ALA A 262 4.85 17.41 -4.39
CA ALA A 262 4.04 18.37 -3.64
C ALA A 262 4.55 19.80 -3.79
N ARG A 263 5.88 20.02 -3.74
CA ARG A 263 6.50 21.34 -3.90
C ARG A 263 6.29 21.97 -5.27
N ARG A 264 6.03 21.17 -6.31
CA ARG A 264 5.77 21.68 -7.66
C ARG A 264 4.33 22.15 -7.85
N GLU A 265 3.44 21.80 -6.90
CA GLU A 265 2.05 22.23 -6.90
C GLU A 265 1.35 21.98 -8.25
N LEU A 266 1.65 20.83 -8.85
CA LEU A 266 1.09 20.44 -10.13
C LEU A 266 -0.25 19.73 -9.93
N THR A 267 -1.18 19.95 -10.86
CA THR A 267 -2.41 19.13 -10.91
C THR A 267 -2.06 17.68 -11.26
N LEU A 268 -2.82 16.70 -10.76
CA LEU A 268 -2.56 15.29 -11.03
C LEU A 268 -2.54 14.97 -12.53
N ARG A 269 -3.35 15.65 -13.33
CA ARG A 269 -3.32 15.50 -14.80
C ARG A 269 -2.01 15.97 -15.43
N SER A 270 -1.40 17.02 -14.89
CA SER A 270 -0.20 17.66 -15.45
C SER A 270 1.11 16.95 -15.10
N ILE A 271 1.13 16.13 -14.04
CA ILE A 271 2.31 15.33 -13.68
C ILE A 271 2.65 14.36 -14.82
N ALA A 272 3.93 14.24 -15.19
CA ALA A 272 4.36 13.31 -16.24
C ALA A 272 3.85 11.88 -15.96
N PRO A 273 3.44 11.11 -16.99
CA PRO A 273 2.85 9.77 -16.81
C PRO A 273 3.68 8.87 -15.88
N GLU A 274 4.98 8.75 -16.14
CA GLU A 274 5.93 7.91 -15.41
C GLU A 274 6.10 8.35 -13.95
N ARG A 275 6.12 9.67 -13.72
CA ARG A 275 6.15 10.25 -12.37
C ARG A 275 4.83 10.04 -11.62
N ARG A 276 3.71 9.93 -12.33
CA ARG A 276 2.39 9.66 -11.77
C ARG A 276 2.30 8.23 -11.26
N LEU A 277 2.80 7.27 -12.02
CA LEU A 277 2.93 5.90 -11.57
C LEU A 277 3.91 5.81 -10.40
N ALA A 278 5.07 6.48 -10.47
CA ALA A 278 6.01 6.54 -9.35
C ALA A 278 5.37 7.12 -8.07
N LEU A 279 4.55 8.15 -8.21
CA LEU A 279 3.78 8.73 -7.11
C LEU A 279 2.73 7.76 -6.59
N GLU A 280 1.99 7.07 -7.47
CA GLU A 280 1.02 6.04 -7.06
C GLU A 280 1.69 4.96 -6.21
N MET A 281 2.85 4.50 -6.67
CA MET A 281 3.69 3.54 -5.97
C MET A 281 4.08 4.06 -4.59
N ALA A 282 4.64 5.27 -4.52
CA ALA A 282 5.05 5.88 -3.26
C ALA A 282 3.89 6.01 -2.25
N VAL A 283 2.70 6.44 -2.70
CA VAL A 283 1.53 6.61 -1.82
C VAL A 283 0.94 5.27 -1.38
N ASP A 284 0.88 4.27 -2.27
CA ASP A 284 0.45 2.92 -1.91
C ASP A 284 1.36 2.28 -0.86
N GLU A 285 2.66 2.56 -0.97
CA GLU A 285 3.69 2.04 -0.09
C GLU A 285 3.64 2.66 1.31
N GLN A 286 3.48 3.98 1.40
CA GLN A 286 3.26 4.67 2.67
C GLN A 286 2.02 4.12 3.39
N ALA A 287 0.91 3.97 2.68
CA ALA A 287 -0.33 3.44 3.25
C ALA A 287 -0.19 1.99 3.74
N GLU A 288 0.68 1.17 3.14
CA GLU A 288 0.94 -0.18 3.62
C GLU A 288 1.72 -0.17 4.93
N VAL A 289 2.74 0.67 5.08
CA VAL A 289 3.51 0.70 6.34
C VAL A 289 2.66 1.25 7.47
N GLU A 290 1.87 2.29 7.22
CA GLU A 290 0.91 2.80 8.21
C GLU A 290 -0.10 1.72 8.63
N ALA A 291 -0.49 0.82 7.73
CA ALA A 291 -1.33 -0.33 8.08
C ALA A 291 -0.56 -1.37 8.91
N LEU A 292 0.70 -1.65 8.57
CA LEU A 292 1.55 -2.56 9.35
C LEU A 292 1.82 -2.02 10.75
N GLU A 293 2.06 -0.72 10.89
CA GLU A 293 2.28 -0.08 12.19
C GLU A 293 1.03 -0.14 13.08
N ARG A 294 -0.15 0.08 12.51
CA ARG A 294 -1.41 -0.12 13.23
C ARG A 294 -1.59 -1.57 13.68
N GLN A 295 -1.32 -2.54 12.80
CA GLN A 295 -1.40 -3.95 13.16
C GLN A 295 -0.38 -4.36 14.21
N TRP A 296 0.81 -3.77 14.18
CA TRP A 296 1.82 -3.96 15.20
C TRP A 296 1.30 -3.47 16.56
N LYS A 297 0.72 -2.26 16.64
CA LYS A 297 0.14 -1.73 17.89
C LYS A 297 -0.93 -2.66 18.46
N ASP A 298 -1.87 -3.12 17.63
CA ASP A 298 -2.88 -4.11 18.03
C ASP A 298 -2.25 -5.43 18.53
N ALA A 299 -1.24 -5.92 17.82
CA ALA A 299 -0.58 -7.19 18.16
C ALA A 299 0.24 -7.09 19.44
N GLU A 300 0.84 -5.92 19.68
CA GLU A 300 1.61 -5.61 20.87
C GLU A 300 0.73 -5.58 22.11
N GLU A 301 -0.45 -4.97 22.02
CA GLU A 301 -1.47 -4.99 23.09
C GLU A 301 -1.90 -6.42 23.44
N ILE A 302 -2.17 -7.27 22.44
CA ILE A 302 -2.51 -8.68 22.66
C ILE A 302 -1.35 -9.44 23.30
N ALA A 303 -0.11 -9.17 22.89
CA ALA A 303 1.07 -9.81 23.43
C ALA A 303 1.33 -9.37 24.88
N GLU A 304 1.10 -8.11 25.24
CA GLU A 304 1.16 -7.63 26.63
C GLU A 304 0.11 -8.32 27.51
N ILE A 305 -1.11 -8.52 27.01
CA ILE A 305 -2.15 -9.30 27.72
C ILE A 305 -1.69 -10.75 27.93
N ALA A 306 -1.11 -11.38 26.89
CA ALA A 306 -0.61 -12.75 27.00
C ALA A 306 0.55 -12.87 28.01
N ASP A 307 1.48 -11.92 28.00
CA ASP A 307 2.59 -11.86 28.96
C ASP A 307 2.06 -11.62 30.39
N GLY A 308 1.06 -10.75 30.57
CA GLY A 308 0.41 -10.49 31.87
C GLY A 308 -0.44 -11.65 32.41
N LEU A 309 -1.00 -12.49 31.53
CA LEU A 309 -1.66 -13.73 31.93
C LEU A 309 -0.64 -14.80 32.36
N LEU A 310 0.52 -14.86 31.69
CA LEU A 310 1.63 -15.76 32.04
C LEU A 310 2.40 -15.32 33.29
N SER A 311 2.36 -14.04 33.67
CA SER A 311 2.99 -13.52 34.90
C SER A 311 2.19 -13.78 36.18
N THR A 312 1.05 -14.50 36.11
CA THR A 312 0.24 -14.82 37.30
C THR A 312 0.83 -15.92 38.19
N THR A 313 1.93 -16.58 37.77
CA THR A 313 2.70 -17.44 38.66
C THR A 313 3.71 -16.58 39.44
N ALA A 314 3.43 -16.33 40.72
CA ALA A 314 4.27 -15.53 41.62
C ALA A 314 5.75 -15.95 41.63
N GLU A 315 6.06 -17.19 41.25
CA GLU A 315 7.41 -17.73 41.12
C GLU A 315 8.20 -17.14 39.93
N LEU A 316 7.53 -16.83 38.81
CA LEU A 316 8.16 -16.27 37.61
C LEU A 316 8.48 -14.78 37.78
N GLU A 317 7.63 -14.05 38.50
CA GLU A 317 7.86 -12.65 38.87
C GLU A 317 9.10 -12.49 39.77
N GLU A 318 9.27 -13.39 40.74
CA GLU A 318 10.42 -13.39 41.64
C GLU A 318 11.72 -13.73 40.89
N GLU A 319 11.68 -14.67 39.95
CA GLU A 319 12.84 -15.06 39.14
C GLU A 319 13.24 -13.94 38.14
N LEU A 320 12.26 -13.28 37.51
CA LEU A 320 12.48 -12.10 36.66
C LEU A 320 13.05 -10.92 37.45
N ARG A 321 12.61 -10.73 38.70
CA ARG A 321 13.12 -9.68 39.60
C ARG A 321 14.57 -9.96 40.00
N ARG A 322 14.93 -11.22 40.24
CA ARG A 322 16.33 -11.66 40.46
C ARG A 322 17.22 -11.42 39.24
N LEU A 323 16.72 -11.70 38.03
CA LEU A 323 17.45 -11.47 36.79
C LEU A 323 17.64 -9.98 36.46
N LYS A 324 16.60 -9.14 36.67
CA LYS A 324 16.72 -7.68 36.52
C LYS A 324 17.69 -7.04 37.52
N ASN A 325 17.80 -7.59 38.73
CA ASN A 325 18.77 -7.16 39.73
C ASN A 325 20.23 -7.54 39.38
N ARG A 326 20.43 -8.42 38.40
CA ARG A 326 21.73 -8.78 37.83
C ARG A 326 22.09 -7.83 36.67
N LYS A 327 22.08 -6.52 36.95
CA LYS A 327 22.64 -5.37 36.21
C LYS A 327 22.62 -5.41 34.65
N PRO A 328 21.89 -4.53 33.97
CA PRO A 328 22.13 -4.23 32.55
C PRO A 328 23.29 -3.24 32.39
N LEU A 329 24.21 -3.52 31.46
CA LEU A 329 25.11 -2.53 30.89
C LEU A 329 24.40 -1.94 29.67
N GLY A 330 23.84 -0.73 29.79
CA GLY A 330 23.28 0.00 28.66
C GLY A 330 21.96 0.69 28.99
N ASP A 331 22.02 2.01 29.16
CA ASP A 331 20.87 2.87 29.41
C ASP A 331 19.91 2.92 28.21
N GLN A 332 18.64 2.65 28.48
CA GLN A 332 17.49 2.82 27.60
C GLN A 332 16.81 4.14 27.97
N PRO A 333 16.47 5.06 27.03
CA PRO A 333 15.64 6.21 27.37
C PRO A 333 14.15 5.82 27.38
N SER A 334 13.41 6.37 28.35
CA SER A 334 11.98 6.15 28.56
C SER A 334 11.10 6.74 27.45
N SER A 335 9.94 6.11 27.30
CA SER A 335 8.85 6.27 26.34
C SER A 335 8.51 7.67 25.85
#